data_AF-A0A9E2V391-F1
#
_entry.id   AF-A0A9E2V391-F1
#
_cell.length_a   1.000
_cell.length_b   1.000
_cell.length_c   1.000
_cell.angle_alpha   90.00
_cell.angle_beta   90.00
_cell.angle_gamma   90.00
#
_symmetry.space_group_name_H-M   'P 1'
#
loop_
_entity.id
_entity.type
_entity.pdbx_description
1 polymer ?
#
loop_
_entity_poly.entity_id
_entity_poly.type
_entity_poly.pdbx_seq_one_letter_code
_entity_poly.pdbx_strand_id
1 'polypeptide(L)'
;GKEMSFNNYTDADAAWRAAHDQGDVPTVAIIKHANPCGIAIGDDVAQAHARAHACDPVSAYGGVIATNRTVTVAMAEQIAPVFTEVVAAPGFEPAALEILARKKNLRLLEVEPAAAGLDQRFVSGGLLVQDRDLVDAAGDDPAAWTLAAGAPADEATLADLRLAWRAVRAVKSNAILLDAGVRAVVHPGGSIRDDEVTAAAAAAGVTLYLTGARHFAH
;
A
#
# COMPACT_ATOMS: atom_id res chain seq x y z
N GLY A 1 4.98 -24.01 4.24
CA GLY A 1 4.25 -23.77 5.49
C GLY A 1 3.00 -24.60 5.58
N LYS A 2 2.09 -24.27 6.52
CA LYS A 2 0.75 -24.87 6.61
C LYS A 2 -0.11 -24.48 5.40
N GLU A 3 -1.20 -25.19 5.12
CA GLU A 3 -2.09 -24.88 3.99
C GLU A 3 -2.66 -23.45 4.06
N MET A 4 -2.88 -22.82 2.91
CA MET A 4 -3.47 -21.48 2.81
C MET A 4 -4.95 -21.52 3.20
N SER A 5 -5.37 -20.64 4.11
CA SER A 5 -6.80 -20.42 4.38
C SER A 5 -7.42 -19.46 3.36
N PHE A 6 -8.76 -19.39 3.31
CA PHE A 6 -9.48 -18.41 2.51
C PHE A 6 -8.99 -16.97 2.74
N ASN A 7 -8.87 -16.56 4.01
CA ASN A 7 -8.42 -15.21 4.36
C ASN A 7 -6.96 -14.97 3.97
N ASN A 8 -6.12 -16.03 3.95
CA ASN A 8 -4.74 -15.88 3.50
C ASN A 8 -4.68 -15.53 2.01
N TYR A 9 -5.57 -16.07 1.17
CA TYR A 9 -5.62 -15.70 -0.24
C TYR A 9 -6.06 -14.25 -0.43
N THR A 10 -7.12 -13.82 0.25
CA THR A 10 -7.61 -12.43 0.12
C THR A 10 -6.62 -11.41 0.66
N ASP A 11 -5.94 -11.70 1.78
CA ASP A 11 -4.94 -10.80 2.35
C ASP A 11 -3.64 -10.79 1.51
N ALA A 12 -3.24 -11.92 0.95
CA ALA A 12 -2.08 -12.00 0.06
C ALA A 12 -2.31 -11.25 -1.26
N ASP A 13 -3.49 -11.37 -1.86
CA ASP A 13 -3.87 -10.62 -3.08
C ASP A 13 -3.88 -9.11 -2.81
N ALA A 14 -4.50 -8.68 -1.70
CA ALA A 14 -4.51 -7.28 -1.30
C ALA A 14 -3.09 -6.73 -1.03
N ALA A 15 -2.24 -7.50 -0.36
CA ALA A 15 -0.86 -7.11 -0.07
C ALA A 15 -0.04 -7.04 -1.35
N TRP A 16 -0.17 -8.05 -2.21
CA TRP A 16 0.54 -8.13 -3.49
C TRP A 16 0.23 -6.93 -4.38
N ARG A 17 -1.04 -6.57 -4.52
CA ARG A 17 -1.46 -5.38 -5.27
C ARG A 17 -0.89 -4.10 -4.65
N ALA A 18 -1.05 -3.93 -3.33
CA ALA A 18 -0.52 -2.75 -2.63
C ALA A 18 1.00 -2.57 -2.78
N ALA A 19 1.76 -3.66 -2.83
CA ALA A 19 3.21 -3.62 -3.05
C ALA A 19 3.59 -3.21 -4.49
N HIS A 20 2.72 -3.44 -5.48
CA HIS A 20 2.95 -3.08 -6.87
C HIS A 20 2.35 -1.71 -7.25
N ASP A 21 1.44 -1.19 -6.43
CA ASP A 21 0.82 0.11 -6.63
C ASP A 21 1.85 1.26 -6.62
N GLN A 22 3.09 1.09 -6.13
CA GLN A 22 4.11 2.15 -6.09
C GLN A 22 5.02 2.22 -7.35
N GLY A 23 4.77 1.38 -8.36
CA GLY A 23 5.62 1.29 -9.54
C GLY A 23 6.90 0.47 -9.28
N ASP A 24 7.99 0.82 -9.96
CA ASP A 24 9.24 0.04 -9.90
C ASP A 24 10.21 0.47 -8.77
N VAL A 25 9.70 0.92 -7.63
CA VAL A 25 10.52 1.20 -6.43
C VAL A 25 10.39 0.04 -5.44
N PRO A 26 11.46 -0.35 -4.70
CA PRO A 26 11.36 -1.40 -3.70
C PRO A 26 10.27 -1.08 -2.66
N THR A 27 9.24 -1.92 -2.62
CA THR A 27 8.03 -1.68 -1.84
C THR A 27 7.65 -2.91 -1.04
N VAL A 28 7.20 -2.69 0.19
CA VAL A 28 6.63 -3.72 1.07
C VAL A 28 5.29 -3.25 1.58
N ALA A 29 4.28 -4.13 1.49
CA ALA A 29 2.97 -3.95 2.07
C ALA A 29 2.70 -5.04 3.10
N ILE A 30 2.16 -4.65 4.25
CA ILE A 30 1.74 -5.54 5.34
C ILE A 30 0.23 -5.37 5.52
N ILE A 31 -0.52 -6.42 5.24
CA ILE A 31 -1.99 -6.44 5.31
C ILE A 31 -2.45 -7.34 6.46
N LYS A 32 -3.55 -6.95 7.08
CA LYS A 32 -4.32 -7.78 8.00
C LYS A 32 -5.81 -7.52 7.80
N HIS A 33 -6.59 -8.56 7.56
CA HIS A 33 -8.04 -8.46 7.37
C HIS A 33 -8.43 -7.48 6.24
N ALA A 34 -7.71 -7.57 5.12
CA ALA A 34 -7.82 -6.74 3.93
C ALA A 34 -7.62 -5.23 4.17
N ASN A 35 -6.93 -4.83 5.25
CA ASN A 35 -6.50 -3.46 5.50
C ASN A 35 -4.98 -3.40 5.69
N PRO A 36 -4.32 -2.35 5.17
CA PRO A 36 -2.90 -2.15 5.41
C PRO A 36 -2.63 -1.71 6.84
N CYS A 37 -1.69 -2.40 7.49
CA CYS A 37 -1.06 -1.96 8.74
C CYS A 37 0.28 -1.26 8.49
N GLY A 38 0.82 -1.38 7.28
CA GLY A 38 1.97 -0.59 6.84
C GLY A 38 2.26 -0.82 5.36
N ILE A 39 2.52 0.27 4.62
CA ILE A 39 3.03 0.24 3.25
C ILE A 39 4.20 1.21 3.21
N ALA A 40 5.35 0.78 2.73
CA ALA A 40 6.51 1.65 2.61
C ALA A 40 7.39 1.30 1.41
N ILE A 41 8.09 2.32 0.94
CA ILE A 41 9.15 2.21 -0.05
C ILE A 41 10.52 2.36 0.63
N GLY A 42 11.56 1.83 -0.01
CA GLY A 42 12.93 1.95 0.46
C GLY A 42 13.95 1.89 -0.68
N ASP A 43 15.20 2.21 -0.35
CA ASP A 43 16.36 2.05 -1.23
C ASP A 43 16.58 0.56 -1.57
N ASP A 44 16.21 -0.32 -0.64
CA ASP A 44 16.16 -1.76 -0.81
C ASP A 44 14.92 -2.36 -0.10
N VAL A 45 14.68 -3.66 -0.34
CA VAL A 45 13.50 -4.37 0.20
C VAL A 45 13.53 -4.54 1.72
N ALA A 46 14.71 -4.61 2.34
CA ALA A 46 14.84 -4.75 3.78
C ALA A 46 14.55 -3.41 4.48
N GLN A 47 14.98 -2.29 3.90
CA GLN A 47 14.64 -0.95 4.36
C GLN A 47 13.13 -0.69 4.21
N ALA A 48 12.54 -1.06 3.08
CA ALA A 48 11.10 -0.97 2.84
C ALA A 48 10.31 -1.78 3.89
N HIS A 49 10.72 -3.02 4.17
CA HIS A 49 10.09 -3.85 5.21
C HIS A 49 10.19 -3.21 6.61
N ALA A 50 11.39 -2.74 6.99
CA ALA A 50 11.59 -2.10 8.29
C ALA A 50 10.67 -0.88 8.48
N ARG A 51 10.54 -0.03 7.44
CA ARG A 51 9.64 1.13 7.46
C ARG A 51 8.17 0.73 7.51
N ALA A 52 7.75 -0.26 6.71
CA ALA A 52 6.37 -0.74 6.71
C ALA A 52 5.98 -1.34 8.06
N HIS A 53 6.85 -2.15 8.66
CA HIS A 53 6.62 -2.75 9.98
C HIS A 53 6.57 -1.71 11.11
N ALA A 54 7.36 -0.64 11.01
CA ALA A 54 7.37 0.44 12.00
C ALA A 54 6.08 1.28 12.02
N CYS A 55 5.23 1.20 10.98
CA CYS A 55 3.96 1.92 10.92
C CYS A 55 2.99 1.47 12.02
N ASP A 56 2.75 0.16 12.13
CA ASP A 56 2.00 -0.44 13.24
C ASP A 56 2.52 -1.86 13.52
N PRO A 57 3.56 -2.01 14.35
CA PRO A 57 4.16 -3.31 14.64
C PRO A 57 3.21 -4.24 15.42
N VAL A 58 2.25 -3.67 16.15
CA VAL A 58 1.25 -4.44 16.92
C VAL A 58 0.25 -5.09 15.96
N SER A 59 -0.27 -4.33 14.99
CA SER A 59 -1.18 -4.88 13.99
C SER A 59 -0.48 -5.80 13.00
N ALA A 60 0.79 -5.53 12.66
CA ALA A 60 1.59 -6.39 11.79
C ALA A 60 1.79 -7.82 12.33
N TYR A 61 1.66 -8.03 13.65
CA TYR A 61 1.68 -9.37 14.24
C TYR A 61 0.51 -10.23 13.70
N GLY A 62 0.87 -11.31 13.02
CA GLY A 62 -0.05 -12.22 12.34
C GLY A 62 -0.53 -11.71 10.98
N GLY A 63 0.10 -10.67 10.45
CA GLY A 63 -0.20 -10.11 9.13
C GLY A 63 0.32 -10.97 7.97
N VAL A 64 -0.03 -10.52 6.77
CA VAL A 64 0.46 -11.00 5.48
C VAL A 64 1.37 -9.93 4.89
N ILE A 65 2.59 -10.32 4.54
CA ILE A 65 3.60 -9.44 3.95
C ILE A 65 3.65 -9.72 2.44
N ALA A 66 3.69 -8.68 1.62
CA ALA A 66 4.04 -8.79 0.22
C ALA A 66 5.09 -7.76 -0.20
N THR A 67 5.86 -8.10 -1.22
CA THR A 67 6.85 -7.21 -1.82
C THR A 67 6.95 -7.38 -3.33
N ASN A 68 7.31 -6.30 -4.04
CA ASN A 68 7.60 -6.29 -5.48
C ASN A 68 9.08 -6.61 -5.80
N ARG A 69 9.85 -7.12 -4.83
CA ARG A 69 11.26 -7.50 -4.96
C ARG A 69 11.50 -8.90 -4.42
N THR A 70 12.58 -9.54 -4.88
CA THR A 70 13.07 -10.79 -4.29
C THR A 70 13.37 -10.57 -2.80
N VAL A 71 12.88 -11.47 -1.94
CA VAL A 71 13.17 -11.42 -0.51
C VAL A 71 14.63 -11.76 -0.27
N THR A 72 15.36 -10.81 0.32
CA THR A 72 16.78 -10.95 0.65
C THR A 72 16.99 -11.56 2.04
N VAL A 73 18.21 -12.02 2.32
CA VAL A 73 18.60 -12.47 3.68
C VAL A 73 18.31 -11.39 4.73
N ALA A 74 18.66 -10.13 4.45
CA ALA A 74 18.45 -9.03 5.38
C ALA A 74 16.96 -8.83 5.72
N MET A 75 16.07 -8.91 4.73
CA MET A 75 14.62 -8.83 4.97
C MET A 75 14.12 -10.07 5.72
N ALA A 76 14.59 -11.27 5.35
CA ALA A 76 14.21 -12.52 6.02
C ALA A 76 14.58 -12.53 7.51
N GLU A 77 15.76 -12.01 7.87
CA GLU A 77 16.19 -11.86 9.27
C GLU A 77 15.29 -10.92 10.07
N GLN A 78 14.76 -9.86 9.43
CA GLN A 78 13.79 -8.96 10.06
C GLN A 78 12.41 -9.59 10.25
N ILE A 79 11.96 -10.42 9.29
CA ILE A 79 10.68 -11.15 9.37
C ILE A 79 10.74 -12.29 10.39
N ALA A 80 11.88 -12.99 10.48
CA ALA A 80 12.05 -14.19 11.29
C ALA A 80 11.58 -14.07 12.77
N PRO A 81 11.87 -12.99 13.52
CA PRO A 81 11.40 -12.85 14.90
C PRO A 81 9.91 -12.48 15.00
N VAL A 82 9.28 -11.99 13.94
CA VAL A 82 7.86 -11.57 13.94
C VAL A 82 6.96 -12.76 13.64
N PHE A 83 5.79 -12.83 14.26
CA PHE A 83 4.77 -13.79 13.84
C PHE A 83 4.11 -13.27 12.56
N THR A 84 4.25 -14.01 11.46
CA THR A 84 3.74 -13.67 10.14
C THR A 84 3.02 -14.89 9.57
N GLU A 85 1.84 -14.69 8.99
CA GLU A 85 1.02 -15.79 8.44
C GLU A 85 1.46 -16.18 7.01
N VAL A 86 1.80 -15.19 6.18
CA VAL A 86 2.18 -15.34 4.76
C VAL A 86 3.24 -14.30 4.37
N VAL A 87 4.21 -14.69 3.54
CA VAL A 87 5.07 -13.78 2.77
C VAL A 87 4.90 -14.10 1.29
N ALA A 88 4.51 -13.10 0.49
CA ALA A 88 4.36 -13.19 -0.96
C ALA A 88 5.40 -12.31 -1.67
N ALA A 89 6.13 -12.88 -2.62
CA ALA A 89 7.22 -12.20 -3.33
C ALA A 89 7.36 -12.75 -4.75
N PRO A 90 7.98 -12.02 -5.69
CA PRO A 90 8.36 -12.57 -6.99
C PRO A 90 9.45 -13.64 -6.88
N GLY A 91 10.13 -13.76 -5.73
CA GLY A 91 11.11 -14.79 -5.47
C GLY A 91 11.77 -14.63 -4.10
N PHE A 92 12.61 -15.60 -3.75
CA PHE A 92 13.39 -15.61 -2.51
C PHE A 92 14.85 -15.93 -2.82
N GLU A 93 15.79 -15.24 -2.19
CA GLU A 93 17.17 -15.73 -2.17
C GLU A 93 17.23 -17.10 -1.47
N PRO A 94 18.08 -18.05 -1.90
CA PRO A 94 18.15 -19.38 -1.29
C PRO A 94 18.37 -19.34 0.23
N ALA A 95 19.29 -18.49 0.70
CA ALA A 95 19.56 -18.33 2.13
C ALA A 95 18.40 -17.64 2.88
N ALA A 96 17.67 -16.73 2.24
CA ALA A 96 16.47 -16.12 2.81
C ALA A 96 15.35 -17.15 3.00
N LEU A 97 15.16 -18.02 2.00
CA LEU A 97 14.21 -19.14 2.05
C LEU A 97 14.55 -20.10 3.20
N GLU A 98 15.83 -20.45 3.37
CA GLU A 98 16.29 -21.30 4.48
C GLU A 98 15.98 -20.70 5.86
N ILE A 99 16.17 -19.40 6.03
CA ILE A 99 15.86 -18.68 7.28
C ILE A 99 14.36 -18.77 7.57
N LEU A 100 13.52 -18.41 6.60
CA LEU A 100 12.07 -18.33 6.79
C LEU A 100 11.42 -19.72 6.91
N ALA A 101 11.96 -20.73 6.23
CA ALA A 101 11.46 -22.12 6.29
C ALA A 101 11.57 -22.74 7.69
N ARG A 102 12.42 -22.20 8.58
CA ARG A 102 12.48 -22.61 10.00
C ARG A 102 11.16 -22.36 10.73
N LYS A 103 10.35 -21.41 10.27
CA LYS A 103 8.99 -21.14 10.79
C LYS A 103 7.99 -22.09 10.13
N LYS A 104 7.79 -23.28 10.70
CA LYS A 104 6.94 -24.36 10.14
C LYS A 104 5.56 -23.92 9.63
N ASN A 105 4.94 -22.93 10.27
CA ASN A 105 3.60 -22.46 9.93
C ASN A 105 3.56 -21.31 8.91
N LEU A 106 4.68 -20.64 8.64
CA LEU A 106 4.74 -19.53 7.69
C LEU A 106 4.56 -20.05 6.26
N ARG A 107 3.62 -19.49 5.48
CA ARG A 107 3.57 -19.73 4.03
C ARG A 107 4.46 -18.75 3.30
N LEU A 108 5.23 -19.26 2.37
CA LEU A 108 6.08 -18.50 1.47
C LEU A 108 5.52 -18.75 0.08
N LEU A 109 5.14 -17.68 -0.61
CA LEU A 109 4.53 -17.72 -1.92
C LEU A 109 5.46 -17.01 -2.90
N GLU A 110 5.87 -17.74 -3.93
CA GLU A 110 6.41 -17.13 -5.13
C GLU A 110 5.23 -16.80 -6.04
N VAL A 111 5.09 -15.53 -6.40
CA VAL A 111 3.93 -15.01 -7.14
C VAL A 111 4.42 -14.32 -8.40
N GLU A 112 3.89 -14.74 -9.54
CA GLU A 112 4.13 -14.05 -10.82
C GLU A 112 3.27 -12.77 -10.89
N PRO A 113 3.81 -11.63 -11.35
CA PRO A 113 3.03 -10.43 -11.60
C PRO A 113 1.91 -10.73 -12.61
N ALA A 114 0.66 -10.48 -12.21
CA ALA A 114 -0.46 -10.59 -13.12
C ALA A 114 -0.53 -9.37 -14.05
N ALA A 115 -0.88 -9.60 -15.31
CA ALA A 115 -1.19 -8.51 -16.23
C ALA A 115 -2.39 -7.67 -15.75
N ALA A 116 -2.51 -6.45 -16.27
CA ALA A 116 -3.72 -5.65 -16.12
C ALA A 116 -4.94 -6.48 -16.53
N GLY A 117 -6.01 -6.38 -15.75
CA GLY A 117 -7.18 -7.24 -15.90
C GLY A 117 -8.44 -6.60 -15.37
N LEU A 118 -9.51 -7.38 -15.34
CA LEU A 118 -10.81 -6.94 -14.82
C LEU A 118 -10.89 -7.26 -13.32
N ASP A 119 -11.43 -6.33 -12.54
CA ASP A 119 -11.89 -6.61 -11.20
C ASP A 119 -13.35 -7.07 -11.23
N GLN A 120 -13.65 -8.11 -10.45
CA GLN A 120 -14.95 -8.78 -10.43
C GLN A 120 -15.48 -8.82 -9.00
N ARG A 121 -16.75 -8.44 -8.83
CA ARG A 121 -17.44 -8.41 -7.54
C ARG A 121 -18.79 -9.09 -7.65
N PHE A 122 -18.97 -10.22 -6.96
CA PHE A 122 -20.27 -10.87 -6.88
C PHE A 122 -21.24 -10.03 -6.03
N VAL A 123 -22.46 -9.88 -6.52
CA VAL A 123 -23.59 -9.29 -5.80
C VAL A 123 -24.76 -10.26 -5.84
N SER A 124 -25.74 -10.12 -4.95
CA SER A 124 -26.92 -10.99 -4.96
C SER A 124 -27.61 -10.93 -6.33
N GLY A 125 -27.61 -12.06 -7.05
CA GLY A 125 -28.23 -12.16 -8.37
C GLY A 125 -27.35 -11.76 -9.56
N GLY A 126 -26.06 -11.46 -9.36
CA GLY A 126 -25.21 -11.09 -10.50
C GLY A 126 -23.72 -10.86 -10.19
N LEU A 127 -23.06 -10.24 -11.15
CA LEU A 127 -21.63 -9.94 -11.15
C LEU A 127 -21.44 -8.50 -11.63
N LEU A 128 -20.68 -7.71 -10.87
CA LEU A 128 -20.13 -6.45 -11.33
C LEU A 128 -18.73 -6.70 -11.88
N VAL A 129 -18.43 -6.08 -13.01
CA VAL A 129 -17.13 -6.17 -13.69
C VAL A 129 -16.69 -4.76 -14.03
N GLN A 130 -15.44 -4.43 -13.71
CA GLN A 130 -14.82 -3.15 -14.02
C GLN A 130 -13.36 -3.35 -14.42
N ASP A 131 -12.78 -2.34 -15.08
CA ASP A 131 -11.33 -2.30 -15.23
C ASP A 131 -10.67 -2.21 -13.86
N ARG A 132 -9.57 -2.94 -13.69
CA ARG A 132 -8.77 -2.84 -12.47
C ARG A 132 -8.18 -1.44 -12.39
N ASP A 133 -8.35 -0.79 -11.24
CA ASP A 133 -7.67 0.47 -10.94
C ASP A 133 -6.16 0.24 -10.79
N LEU A 134 -5.38 0.74 -11.75
CA LEU A 134 -3.92 0.61 -11.81
C LEU A 134 -3.19 1.84 -11.25
N VAL A 135 -3.93 2.85 -10.77
CA VAL A 135 -3.37 4.13 -10.33
C VAL A 135 -2.54 4.78 -11.45
N ASP A 136 -3.14 4.86 -12.65
CA ASP A 136 -2.56 5.37 -13.89
C ASP A 136 -3.45 6.43 -14.58
N ALA A 137 -4.44 6.99 -13.88
CA ALA A 137 -5.25 8.09 -14.38
C ALA A 137 -4.40 9.37 -14.50
N ALA A 138 -4.86 10.32 -15.32
CA ALA A 138 -4.14 11.59 -15.51
C ALA A 138 -3.89 12.36 -14.20
N GLY A 139 -4.81 12.24 -13.23
CA GLY A 139 -4.67 12.85 -11.89
C GLY A 139 -3.71 12.12 -10.96
N ASP A 140 -3.17 10.97 -11.33
CA ASP A 140 -2.22 10.20 -10.51
C ASP A 140 -0.78 10.68 -10.66
N ASP A 141 -0.50 11.46 -11.71
CA ASP A 141 0.76 12.19 -11.86
C ASP A 141 0.72 13.49 -11.03
N PRO A 142 1.63 13.69 -10.05
CA PRO A 142 1.72 14.94 -9.31
C PRO A 142 1.93 16.18 -10.18
N ALA A 143 2.43 16.05 -11.42
CA ALA A 143 2.52 17.16 -12.36
C ALA A 143 1.13 17.70 -12.81
N ALA A 144 0.08 16.89 -12.69
CA ALA A 144 -1.30 17.27 -12.98
C ALA A 144 -2.05 17.81 -11.75
N TRP A 145 -1.45 17.77 -10.56
CA TRP A 145 -2.13 18.20 -9.33
C TRP A 145 -2.27 19.71 -9.26
N THR A 146 -3.39 20.16 -8.70
CA THR A 146 -3.65 21.58 -8.44
C THR A 146 -3.34 21.91 -7.00
N LEU A 147 -2.41 22.86 -6.77
CA LEU A 147 -2.14 23.43 -5.45
C LEU A 147 -3.31 24.33 -5.04
N ALA A 148 -4.14 23.85 -4.12
CA ALA A 148 -5.33 24.57 -3.67
C ALA A 148 -5.04 25.55 -2.53
N ALA A 149 -4.08 25.21 -1.65
CA ALA A 149 -3.70 26.04 -0.50
C ALA A 149 -2.25 25.80 -0.06
N GLY A 150 -1.63 26.83 0.53
CA GLY A 150 -0.29 26.76 1.12
C GLY A 150 0.85 27.03 0.14
N ALA A 151 2.08 26.79 0.59
CA ALA A 151 3.26 26.86 -0.26
C ALA A 151 3.42 25.54 -1.06
N PRO A 152 4.00 25.60 -2.28
CA PRO A 152 4.35 24.38 -3.01
C PRO A 152 5.21 23.44 -2.15
N ALA A 153 4.91 22.15 -2.21
CA ALA A 153 5.71 21.12 -1.56
C ALA A 153 7.15 21.11 -2.12
N ASP A 154 8.13 20.94 -1.23
CA ASP A 154 9.48 20.57 -1.66
C ASP A 154 9.51 19.14 -2.22
N GLU A 155 10.61 18.74 -2.86
CA GLU A 155 10.71 17.44 -3.51
C GLU A 155 10.47 16.26 -2.55
N ALA A 156 10.94 16.36 -1.32
CA ALA A 156 10.74 15.33 -0.30
C ALA A 156 9.26 15.20 0.08
N THR A 157 8.60 16.33 0.35
CA THR A 157 7.17 16.37 0.68
C THR A 157 6.32 15.88 -0.51
N LEU A 158 6.69 16.22 -1.74
CA LEU A 158 5.99 15.75 -2.93
C LEU A 158 6.15 14.23 -3.13
N ALA A 159 7.32 13.68 -2.81
CA ALA A 159 7.55 12.24 -2.81
C ALA A 159 6.69 11.52 -1.76
N ASP A 160 6.61 12.07 -0.54
CA ASP A 160 5.75 11.55 0.53
C ASP A 160 4.27 11.60 0.13
N LEU A 161 3.84 12.70 -0.49
CA LEU A 161 2.47 12.83 -1.01
C LEU A 161 2.18 11.82 -2.13
N ARG A 162 3.14 11.58 -3.03
CA ARG A 162 2.99 10.57 -4.10
C ARG A 162 2.84 9.17 -3.50
N LEU A 163 3.67 8.81 -2.51
CA LEU A 163 3.56 7.55 -1.78
C LEU A 163 2.17 7.40 -1.15
N ALA A 164 1.74 8.42 -0.41
CA ALA A 164 0.43 8.44 0.25
C ALA A 164 -0.73 8.34 -0.74
N TRP A 165 -0.67 9.11 -1.84
CA TRP A 165 -1.68 9.09 -2.90
C TRP A 165 -1.87 7.69 -3.49
N ARG A 166 -0.77 7.02 -3.83
CA ARG A 166 -0.85 5.67 -4.41
C ARG A 166 -1.24 4.61 -3.37
N ALA A 167 -0.78 4.76 -2.12
CA ALA A 167 -1.09 3.84 -1.02
C ALA A 167 -2.57 3.89 -0.60
N VAL A 168 -3.24 5.05 -0.73
CA VAL A 168 -4.64 5.21 -0.29
C VAL A 168 -5.60 4.29 -1.05
N ARG A 169 -5.28 3.90 -2.30
CA ARG A 169 -6.06 2.94 -3.07
C ARG A 169 -6.20 1.60 -2.35
N ALA A 170 -5.21 1.20 -1.55
CA ALA A 170 -5.20 -0.05 -0.79
C ALA A 170 -6.01 0.01 0.52
N VAL A 171 -6.44 1.19 0.95
CA VAL A 171 -7.23 1.38 2.17
C VAL A 171 -8.71 1.41 1.81
N LYS A 172 -9.56 0.75 2.62
CA LYS A 172 -11.01 0.80 2.40
C LYS A 172 -11.55 2.21 2.63
N SER A 173 -12.38 2.71 1.70
CA SER A 173 -12.96 4.05 1.80
C SER A 173 -13.93 4.19 2.99
N ASN A 174 -14.04 5.34 3.65
CA ASN A 174 -13.26 6.58 3.47
C ASN A 174 -11.93 6.48 4.22
N ALA A 175 -10.82 6.70 3.53
CA ALA A 175 -9.48 6.57 4.09
C ALA A 175 -8.81 7.94 4.21
N ILE A 176 -8.23 8.18 5.37
CA ILE A 176 -7.38 9.34 5.65
C ILE A 176 -6.07 8.76 6.20
N LEU A 177 -4.97 8.91 5.47
CA LEU A 177 -3.65 8.48 5.92
C LEU A 177 -3.07 9.55 6.84
N LEU A 178 -3.42 9.52 8.13
CA LEU A 178 -2.90 10.47 9.11
C LEU A 178 -2.52 9.74 10.39
N ASP A 179 -1.23 9.76 10.70
CA ASP A 179 -0.70 9.77 12.05
C ASP A 179 0.70 10.40 11.98
N ALA A 180 1.05 11.32 12.91
CA ALA A 180 2.43 11.78 13.19
C ALA A 180 3.05 13.04 12.51
N GLY A 181 2.30 14.10 12.19
CA GLY A 181 2.91 15.45 11.92
C GLY A 181 2.82 15.93 10.47
N VAL A 182 1.62 15.82 9.91
CA VAL A 182 1.31 16.01 8.49
C VAL A 182 1.57 17.45 8.04
N ARG A 183 2.45 17.59 7.03
CA ARG A 183 2.80 18.87 6.40
C ARG A 183 1.99 19.16 5.14
N ALA A 184 1.38 18.13 4.55
CA ALA A 184 0.59 18.26 3.34
C ALA A 184 -0.48 17.16 3.22
N VAL A 185 -1.58 17.47 2.52
CA VAL A 185 -2.73 16.59 2.27
C VAL A 185 -2.96 16.49 0.77
N VAL A 186 -3.29 15.30 0.27
CA VAL A 186 -3.70 15.05 -1.11
C VAL A 186 -5.04 14.30 -1.12
N HIS A 187 -6.00 14.75 -1.92
CA HIS A 187 -7.30 14.08 -2.05
C HIS A 187 -7.95 14.36 -3.43
N PRO A 188 -8.95 13.56 -3.85
CA PRO A 188 -9.57 13.67 -5.18
C PRO A 188 -10.29 14.98 -5.49
N GLY A 189 -10.84 15.66 -4.48
CA GLY A 189 -11.86 16.69 -4.68
C GLY A 189 -13.21 16.15 -5.19
N GLY A 190 -14.14 17.06 -5.48
CA GLY A 190 -15.54 16.85 -5.82
C GLY A 190 -16.49 16.60 -4.63
N SER A 191 -16.10 16.97 -3.40
CA SER A 191 -17.02 16.98 -2.25
C SER A 191 -17.80 18.29 -2.20
N ILE A 192 -19.04 18.26 -1.72
CA ILE A 192 -19.80 19.48 -1.42
C ILE A 192 -19.13 20.36 -0.34
N ARG A 193 -18.15 19.82 0.38
CA ARG A 193 -17.40 20.50 1.45
C ARG A 193 -15.94 20.80 1.08
N ASP A 194 -15.54 20.67 -0.19
CA ASP A 194 -14.14 20.92 -0.58
C ASP A 194 -13.68 22.33 -0.23
N ASP A 195 -14.55 23.33 -0.39
CA ASP A 195 -14.23 24.72 -0.03
C ASP A 195 -13.95 24.86 1.47
N GLU A 196 -14.73 24.19 2.33
CA GLU A 196 -14.52 24.18 3.78
C GLU A 196 -13.19 23.51 4.16
N VAL A 197 -12.89 22.36 3.53
CA VAL A 197 -11.66 21.59 3.79
C VAL A 197 -10.43 22.37 3.32
N THR A 198 -10.51 22.98 2.14
CA THR A 198 -9.43 23.80 1.58
C THR A 198 -9.16 25.03 2.45
N ALA A 199 -10.21 25.72 2.89
CA ALA A 199 -10.08 26.86 3.80
C ALA A 199 -9.46 26.45 5.16
N ALA A 200 -9.85 25.29 5.70
CA ALA A 200 -9.28 24.77 6.94
C ALA A 200 -7.80 24.42 6.79
N ALA A 201 -7.40 23.77 5.68
CA ALA A 201 -6.00 23.46 5.39
C ALA A 201 -5.16 24.74 5.27
N ALA A 202 -5.66 25.75 4.55
CA ALA A 202 -5.03 27.06 4.44
C ALA A 202 -4.82 27.72 5.80
N ALA A 203 -5.85 27.74 6.65
CA ALA A 203 -5.79 28.33 7.99
C ALA A 203 -4.81 27.59 8.92
N ALA A 204 -4.65 26.28 8.72
CA ALA A 204 -3.71 25.45 9.46
C ALA A 204 -2.27 25.49 8.91
N GLY A 205 -2.03 26.19 7.79
CA GLY A 205 -0.73 26.19 7.11
C GLY A 205 -0.35 24.83 6.52
N VAL A 206 -1.34 23.98 6.25
CA VAL A 206 -1.16 22.65 5.66
C VAL A 206 -1.30 22.79 4.15
N THR A 207 -0.29 22.34 3.40
CA THR A 207 -0.36 22.32 1.94
C THR A 207 -1.42 21.32 1.48
N LEU A 208 -2.31 21.69 0.56
CA LEU A 208 -3.36 20.81 0.05
C LEU A 208 -3.34 20.72 -1.47
N TYR A 209 -3.35 19.49 -1.99
CA TYR A 209 -3.43 19.16 -3.41
C TYR A 209 -4.72 18.45 -3.77
N LEU A 210 -5.32 18.88 -4.88
CA LEU A 210 -6.46 18.21 -5.52
C LEU A 210 -5.98 17.45 -6.75
N THR A 211 -6.35 16.17 -6.84
CA THR A 211 -5.92 15.30 -7.95
C THR A 211 -6.95 15.16 -9.08
N GLY A 212 -8.25 15.32 -8.76
CA GLY A 212 -9.34 15.07 -9.71
C GLY A 212 -9.58 13.59 -10.06
N ALA A 213 -8.73 12.67 -9.57
CA ALA A 213 -8.84 11.23 -9.80
C ALA A 213 -9.36 10.52 -8.54
N ARG A 214 -10.38 9.66 -8.67
CA ARG A 214 -11.01 8.96 -7.54
C ARG A 214 -10.76 7.46 -7.60
N HIS A 215 -9.98 6.96 -6.66
CA HIS A 215 -9.81 5.52 -6.41
C HIS A 215 -10.92 5.05 -5.46
N PHE A 216 -12.03 4.56 -6.01
CA PHE A 216 -13.10 3.96 -5.22
C PHE A 216 -13.07 2.44 -5.33
N ALA A 217 -13.11 1.75 -4.19
CA ALA A 217 -13.62 0.39 -4.09
C ALA A 217 -14.97 0.44 -3.37
N HIS A 218 -16.07 0.49 -4.11
CA HIS A 218 -17.42 0.29 -3.56
C HIS A 218 -17.71 -1.21 -3.41
#